data_AF-A0A7R8WX90-F1
#
_entry.id   AF-A0A7R8WX90-F1
#
_cell.length_a   1.000
_cell.length_b   1.000
_cell.length_c   1.000
_cell.angle_alpha   90.00
_cell.angle_beta   90.00
_cell.angle_gamma   90.00
#
_symmetry.space_group_name_H-M   'P 1'
#
loop_
_entity.id
_entity.type
_entity.pdbx_description
1 polymer ?
#
loop_
_entity_poly.entity_id
_entity_poly.type
_entity_poly.pdbx_seq_one_letter_code
_entity_poly.pdbx_strand_id
1 'polypeptide(L)'
;METLYIRKKRVFVLLSFLCLLLFFFAYIVVERTETSTSSMGNKECPVRHLGHIDDHEGIEVEDALLDVNSFKAERYLLHSIHEHAHRGEDDLALWMFKKVRILCWVATHPGNLHKKAVHVLRTWGKRCNTLLFVSGNGTEEVPSEIATYMLTLDMKEERKYLWVKTRRAFRHIYKHYLHEADWFMKADDDTFVVLENLRYLLFNQTGSDTPLYHGCRFKPF
;
A
#
# COMPACT_ATOMS: atom_id res chain seq x y z
N MET A 1 35.76 -36.08 -53.51
CA MET A 1 35.89 -35.97 -52.04
C MET A 1 36.13 -34.54 -51.54
N GLU A 2 36.76 -33.66 -52.33
CA GLU A 2 37.08 -32.27 -51.91
C GLU A 2 35.86 -31.36 -51.67
N THR A 3 34.79 -31.52 -52.44
CA THR A 3 33.58 -30.67 -52.33
C THR A 3 32.81 -30.86 -51.02
N LEU A 4 32.83 -32.08 -50.46
CA LEU A 4 32.21 -32.41 -49.17
C LEU A 4 33.04 -31.85 -48.00
N TYR A 5 34.36 -31.83 -48.12
CA TYR A 5 35.27 -31.28 -47.12
C TYR A 5 35.14 -29.75 -47.02
N ILE A 6 35.01 -29.06 -48.16
CA ILE A 6 34.80 -27.60 -48.19
C ILE A 6 33.44 -27.23 -47.58
N ARG A 7 32.38 -28.01 -47.84
CA ARG A 7 31.06 -27.80 -47.20
C ARG A 7 31.11 -28.02 -45.69
N LYS A 8 31.77 -29.08 -45.20
CA LYS A 8 31.95 -29.31 -43.76
C LYS A 8 32.78 -28.21 -43.09
N LYS A 9 33.83 -27.70 -43.74
CA LYS A 9 34.61 -26.55 -43.25
C LYS A 9 33.78 -25.28 -43.15
N ARG A 10 32.96 -24.96 -44.17
CA ARG A 10 32.07 -23.79 -44.14
C ARG A 10 31.00 -23.89 -43.05
N VAL A 11 30.41 -25.07 -42.87
CA VAL A 11 29.43 -25.31 -41.80
C VAL A 11 30.08 -25.18 -40.42
N PHE A 12 31.30 -25.71 -40.24
CA PHE A 12 32.03 -25.58 -38.98
C PHE A 12 32.41 -24.13 -38.66
N VAL A 13 32.84 -23.35 -39.65
CA VAL A 13 33.15 -21.92 -39.48
C VAL A 13 31.87 -21.13 -39.14
N LEU A 14 30.75 -21.41 -39.79
CA LEU A 14 29.47 -20.75 -39.49
C LEU A 14 28.93 -21.10 -38.11
N LEU A 15 29.03 -22.37 -37.69
CA LEU A 15 28.65 -22.82 -36.34
C LEU A 15 29.52 -22.18 -35.27
N SER A 16 30.83 -22.06 -35.51
CA SER A 16 31.76 -21.39 -34.60
C SER A 16 31.42 -19.90 -34.44
N PHE A 17 31.15 -19.20 -35.56
CA PHE A 17 30.72 -17.81 -35.53
C PHE A 17 29.39 -17.60 -34.81
N LEU A 18 28.40 -18.47 -35.03
CA LEU A 18 27.12 -18.42 -34.31
C LEU A 18 27.30 -18.62 -32.81
N CYS A 19 28.17 -19.56 -32.41
CA CYS A 19 28.46 -19.82 -31.00
C CYS A 19 29.10 -18.59 -30.34
N LEU A 20 30.08 -17.96 -30.99
CA LEU A 20 30.72 -16.74 -30.49
C LEU A 20 29.75 -15.56 -30.38
N LEU A 21 28.82 -15.40 -31.33
CA LEU A 21 27.78 -14.37 -31.26
C LEU A 21 26.81 -14.61 -30.10
N LEU A 22 26.44 -15.86 -29.83
CA LEU A 22 25.58 -16.21 -28.69
C LEU A 22 26.28 -15.95 -27.35
N PHE A 23 27.56 -16.30 -27.23
CA PHE A 23 28.36 -15.99 -26.04
C PHE A 23 28.53 -14.49 -25.83
N PHE A 24 28.76 -13.73 -26.90
CA PHE A 24 28.86 -12.27 -26.84
C PHE A 24 27.53 -11.63 -26.40
N PHE A 25 26.40 -12.11 -26.92
CA PHE A 25 25.08 -11.60 -26.53
C PHE A 25 24.75 -11.95 -25.08
N ALA A 26 25.09 -13.16 -24.62
CA ALA A 26 24.95 -13.56 -23.23
C ALA A 26 25.82 -12.69 -22.30
N TYR A 27 27.06 -12.38 -22.70
CA TYR A 27 27.95 -11.48 -21.94
C TYR A 27 27.37 -10.07 -21.82
N ILE A 28 26.87 -9.48 -22.92
CA ILE A 28 26.21 -8.16 -22.90
C ILE A 28 24.98 -8.14 -21.99
N VAL A 29 24.19 -9.23 -21.97
CA VAL A 29 23.03 -9.34 -21.08
C VAL A 29 23.47 -9.40 -19.61
N VAL A 30 24.51 -10.18 -19.29
CA VAL A 30 25.06 -10.27 -17.93
C VAL A 30 25.64 -8.93 -17.46
N GLU A 31 26.40 -8.24 -18.31
CA GLU A 31 26.98 -6.93 -18.00
C GLU A 31 25.90 -5.84 -17.82
N ARG A 32 24.77 -5.92 -18.55
CA ARG A 32 23.58 -5.08 -18.30
C ARG A 32 22.86 -5.42 -17.00
N THR A 33 22.86 -6.67 -16.57
CA THR A 33 22.30 -7.04 -15.26
C THR A 33 23.16 -6.55 -14.10
N GLU A 34 24.50 -6.57 -14.22
CA GLU A 34 25.41 -6.04 -13.20
C GLU A 34 25.41 -4.51 -13.14
N THR A 35 25.27 -3.82 -14.27
CA THR A 35 25.08 -2.36 -14.27
C THR A 35 23.71 -1.93 -13.73
N SER A 36 22.69 -2.81 -13.75
CA SER A 36 21.39 -2.54 -13.12
C SER A 36 21.40 -2.77 -11.61
N THR A 37 22.29 -3.59 -11.07
CA THR A 37 22.45 -3.80 -9.61
C THR A 37 23.42 -2.83 -8.94
N SER A 38 24.25 -2.12 -9.71
CA SER A 38 25.19 -1.10 -9.20
C SER A 38 24.55 0.28 -8.94
N SER A 39 23.30 0.52 -9.39
CA SER A 39 22.56 1.76 -9.11
C SER A 39 21.55 1.62 -7.96
N MET A 40 21.84 0.84 -6.92
CA MET A 40 21.30 1.12 -5.58
C MET A 40 22.15 2.20 -4.92
N GLY A 41 22.13 3.41 -5.50
CA GLY A 41 22.54 4.61 -4.79
C GLY A 41 21.59 4.81 -3.62
N ASN A 42 22.14 4.79 -2.40
CA ASN A 42 21.49 5.23 -1.16
C ASN A 42 20.66 6.48 -1.43
N LYS A 43 19.34 6.33 -1.53
CA LYS A 43 18.42 7.46 -1.38
C LYS A 43 18.17 7.62 0.11
N GLU A 44 19.18 8.11 0.80
CA GLU A 44 19.03 8.66 2.14
C GLU A 44 18.07 9.86 2.06
N CYS A 45 17.13 9.90 2.99
CA CYS A 45 16.18 11.00 3.13
C CYS A 45 16.97 12.25 3.59
N PRO A 46 16.84 13.42 2.94
CA PRO A 46 17.61 14.59 3.31
C PRO A 46 16.99 15.26 4.54
N VAL A 47 17.49 14.95 5.74
CA VAL A 47 17.16 15.71 6.96
C VAL A 47 18.10 16.91 7.04
N ARG A 48 17.59 18.12 6.72
CA ARG A 48 18.32 19.37 6.98
C ARG A 48 18.08 19.80 8.42
N HIS A 49 19.14 19.79 9.25
CA HIS A 49 19.14 20.45 10.54
C HIS A 49 19.13 21.98 10.36
N LEU A 50 18.09 22.67 10.85
CA LEU A 50 18.12 24.12 11.00
C LEU A 50 17.42 24.54 12.30
N GLY A 51 18.07 25.45 13.01
CA GLY A 51 17.89 25.77 14.43
C GLY A 51 16.57 26.43 14.83
N HIS A 52 16.38 26.42 16.14
CA HIS A 52 15.24 26.83 16.95
C HIS A 52 15.08 28.35 17.02
N ILE A 53 13.89 28.85 16.68
CA ILE A 53 13.39 30.20 16.99
C ILE A 53 11.91 30.04 17.33
N ASP A 54 11.53 30.39 18.57
CA ASP A 54 10.16 30.39 19.07
C ASP A 54 9.53 31.77 18.82
N ASP A 55 8.29 31.82 18.32
CA ASP A 55 7.36 32.93 18.52
C ASP A 55 5.91 32.43 18.34
N HIS A 56 5.07 32.67 19.34
CA HIS A 56 3.66 32.31 19.39
C HIS A 56 2.78 33.53 19.07
N GLU A 57 1.95 33.46 18.03
CA GLU A 57 0.75 34.30 17.91
C GLU A 57 -0.34 33.56 17.11
N GLY A 58 -1.56 33.50 17.67
CA GLY A 58 -2.71 32.79 17.11
C GLY A 58 -3.61 33.69 16.27
N ILE A 59 -4.24 33.13 15.24
CA ILE A 59 -5.26 33.80 14.41
C ILE A 59 -6.43 32.83 14.16
N GLU A 60 -7.66 33.33 14.38
CA GLU A 60 -8.95 32.66 14.10
C GLU A 60 -9.22 32.57 12.59
N VAL A 61 -9.87 31.50 12.12
CA VAL A 61 -10.28 31.38 10.70
C VAL A 61 -11.74 30.95 10.59
N GLU A 62 -12.47 31.73 9.79
CA GLU A 62 -13.90 31.62 9.45
C GLU A 62 -14.13 30.62 8.30
N ASP A 63 -15.25 29.90 8.36
CA ASP A 63 -15.62 28.75 7.51
C ASP A 63 -15.85 29.13 6.04
N ALA A 64 -15.25 28.35 5.12
CA ALA A 64 -15.64 28.30 3.71
C ALA A 64 -15.80 26.84 3.24
N LEU A 65 -16.99 26.54 2.72
CA LEU A 65 -17.37 25.28 2.07
C LEU A 65 -16.61 25.10 0.75
N LEU A 66 -16.16 23.87 0.40
CA LEU A 66 -16.22 23.21 -0.94
C LEU A 66 -15.43 21.86 -1.05
N ASP A 67 -15.96 20.96 -1.89
CA ASP A 67 -15.41 19.74 -2.55
C ASP A 67 -14.83 18.55 -1.72
N VAL A 68 -15.49 17.38 -1.84
CA VAL A 68 -15.31 16.16 -1.04
C VAL A 68 -13.96 15.43 -1.30
N ASN A 69 -13.35 15.62 -2.47
CA ASN A 69 -12.05 15.03 -2.79
C ASN A 69 -10.85 15.84 -2.22
N SER A 70 -11.06 17.13 -1.94
CA SER A 70 -10.09 18.00 -1.25
C SER A 70 -9.93 17.61 0.23
N PHE A 71 -11.04 17.24 0.87
CA PHE A 71 -11.13 16.99 2.31
C PHE A 71 -10.14 15.96 2.87
N LYS A 72 -9.68 15.00 2.06
CA LYS A 72 -8.74 13.98 2.53
C LYS A 72 -7.33 14.53 2.68
N ALA A 73 -6.88 15.36 1.75
CA ALA A 73 -5.56 16.01 1.82
C ALA A 73 -5.55 17.12 2.88
N GLU A 74 -6.66 17.84 3.01
CA GLU A 74 -6.80 18.99 3.92
C GLU A 74 -6.85 18.56 5.40
N ARG A 75 -7.44 17.40 5.72
CA ARG A 75 -7.42 16.84 7.07
C ARG A 75 -6.01 16.44 7.56
N TYR A 76 -5.09 16.15 6.64
CA TYR A 76 -3.67 15.99 6.99
C TYR A 76 -3.02 17.35 7.28
N LEU A 77 -3.36 18.38 6.50
CA LEU A 77 -2.86 19.74 6.72
C LEU A 77 -3.33 20.36 8.04
N LEU A 78 -4.52 20.03 8.53
CA LEU A 78 -5.08 20.67 9.73
C LEU A 78 -4.36 20.32 11.05
N HIS A 79 -3.41 19.38 11.05
CA HIS A 79 -2.55 19.10 12.21
C HIS A 79 -1.27 19.98 12.23
N SER A 80 -1.15 20.91 11.28
CA SER A 80 0.07 21.70 11.01
C SER A 80 0.41 22.79 12.03
N ILE A 81 -0.46 23.11 12.98
CA ILE A 81 -0.17 24.23 13.90
C ILE A 81 0.41 23.65 15.18
N HIS A 82 1.74 23.75 15.28
CA HIS A 82 2.56 23.80 16.51
C HIS A 82 3.54 22.63 16.79
N GLU A 83 4.62 22.49 16.00
CA GLU A 83 5.95 22.13 16.56
C GLU A 83 7.06 22.23 15.48
N HIS A 84 8.16 22.93 15.76
CA HIS A 84 9.32 23.04 14.85
C HIS A 84 10.04 21.70 14.59
N ALA A 85 9.79 20.68 15.43
CA ALA A 85 10.44 19.37 15.37
C ALA A 85 9.92 18.44 14.27
N HIS A 86 8.72 18.68 13.73
CA HIS A 86 8.06 17.80 12.74
C HIS A 86 8.07 18.35 11.31
N ARG A 87 8.85 19.41 11.04
CA ARG A 87 8.87 20.09 9.74
C ARG A 87 9.34 19.13 8.63
N GLY A 88 8.44 18.84 7.67
CA GLY A 88 8.70 17.96 6.52
C GLY A 88 8.35 16.49 6.72
N GLU A 89 8.04 16.06 7.96
CA GLU A 89 7.50 14.71 8.20
C GLU A 89 6.13 14.53 7.53
N ASP A 90 5.32 15.60 7.52
CA ASP A 90 4.02 15.62 6.84
C ASP A 90 4.16 15.49 5.32
N ASP A 91 5.18 16.11 4.71
CA ASP A 91 5.46 16.00 3.28
C ASP A 91 5.87 14.57 2.91
N LEU A 92 6.73 13.96 3.72
CA LEU A 92 7.12 12.56 3.56
C LEU A 92 5.93 11.63 3.73
N ALA A 93 5.10 11.85 4.76
CA ALA A 93 3.91 11.06 5.00
C ALA A 93 2.90 11.17 3.85
N LEU A 94 2.71 12.38 3.30
CA LEU A 94 1.85 12.63 2.15
C LEU A 94 2.40 11.97 0.88
N TRP A 95 3.72 12.06 0.67
CA TRP A 95 4.38 11.38 -0.45
C TRP A 95 4.24 9.87 -0.35
N MET A 96 4.47 9.29 0.83
CA MET A 96 4.26 7.87 1.10
C MET A 96 2.79 7.47 0.89
N PHE A 97 1.84 8.28 1.34
CA PHE A 97 0.41 8.05 1.16
C PHE A 97 0.02 7.96 -0.32
N LYS A 98 0.60 8.82 -1.17
CA LYS A 98 0.39 8.79 -2.63
C LYS A 98 1.08 7.61 -3.29
N LYS A 99 2.28 7.25 -2.80
CA LYS A 99 3.13 6.23 -3.42
C LYS A 99 2.74 4.80 -3.07
N VAL A 100 2.26 4.56 -1.85
CA VAL A 100 1.87 3.23 -1.35
C VAL A 100 0.39 3.27 -0.98
N ARG A 101 -0.46 2.81 -1.91
CA ARG A 101 -1.92 2.88 -1.76
C ARG A 101 -2.44 1.65 -1.04
N ILE A 102 -3.00 1.84 0.16
CA ILE A 102 -3.48 0.77 1.03
C ILE A 102 -4.99 0.86 1.20
N LEU A 103 -5.70 -0.19 0.83
CA LEU A 103 -7.09 -0.41 1.21
C LEU A 103 -7.12 -1.20 2.52
N CYS A 104 -7.71 -0.58 3.54
CA CYS A 104 -7.96 -1.21 4.83
C CYS A 104 -9.41 -1.69 4.86
N TRP A 105 -9.62 -2.99 5.08
CA TRP A 105 -10.94 -3.51 5.39
C TRP A 105 -10.96 -4.08 6.81
N VAL A 106 -11.86 -3.55 7.62
CA VAL A 106 -11.95 -3.80 9.05
C VAL A 106 -13.15 -4.69 9.29
N ALA A 107 -12.92 -5.93 9.71
CA ALA A 107 -14.00 -6.82 10.13
C ALA A 107 -14.57 -6.33 11.46
N THR A 108 -15.88 -6.09 11.50
CA THR A 108 -16.59 -5.66 12.71
C THR A 108 -17.90 -6.41 12.88
N HIS A 109 -18.57 -6.15 14.00
CA HIS A 109 -19.87 -6.70 14.38
C HIS A 109 -20.87 -5.54 14.52
N PRO A 110 -22.17 -5.72 14.20
CA PRO A 110 -23.18 -4.66 14.35
C PRO A 110 -23.18 -4.01 15.74
N GLY A 111 -23.09 -4.83 16.79
CA GLY A 111 -22.99 -4.34 18.19
C GLY A 111 -21.70 -3.57 18.55
N ASN A 112 -20.70 -3.53 17.67
CA ASN A 112 -19.43 -2.84 17.88
C ASN A 112 -19.32 -1.53 17.07
N LEU A 113 -20.31 -1.19 16.25
CA LEU A 113 -20.22 -0.03 15.36
C LEU A 113 -19.96 1.28 16.13
N HIS A 114 -20.80 1.57 17.13
CA HIS A 114 -20.66 2.74 18.01
C HIS A 114 -19.52 2.63 19.03
N LYS A 115 -19.12 1.41 19.39
CA LYS A 115 -18.16 1.15 20.49
C LYS A 115 -16.72 1.05 20.02
N LYS A 116 -16.49 0.72 18.76
CA LYS A 116 -15.16 0.39 18.23
C LYS A 116 -14.93 0.95 16.83
N ALA A 117 -15.83 0.69 15.88
CA ALA A 117 -15.63 1.09 14.49
C ALA A 117 -15.48 2.62 14.33
N VAL A 118 -16.29 3.40 15.05
CA VAL A 118 -16.14 4.87 15.10
C VAL A 118 -14.75 5.31 15.57
N HIS A 119 -14.14 4.61 16.54
CA HIS A 119 -12.81 4.95 17.03
C HIS A 119 -11.71 4.56 16.04
N VAL A 120 -11.88 3.46 15.29
CA VAL A 120 -10.99 3.12 14.18
C VAL A 120 -11.02 4.25 13.13
N LEU A 121 -12.20 4.73 12.73
CA LEU A 121 -12.31 5.85 11.78
C LEU A 121 -11.63 7.13 12.31
N ARG A 122 -11.92 7.51 13.56
CA ARG A 122 -11.40 8.74 14.19
C ARG A 122 -9.89 8.70 14.41
N THR A 123 -9.28 7.52 14.49
CA THR A 123 -7.85 7.32 14.75
C THR A 123 -7.07 6.95 13.49
N TRP A 124 -6.65 5.69 13.33
CA TRP A 124 -5.76 5.25 12.26
C TRP A 124 -6.48 5.00 10.93
N GLY A 125 -7.77 4.70 10.95
CA GLY A 125 -8.56 4.38 9.76
C GLY A 125 -8.60 5.53 8.75
N LYS A 126 -8.63 6.79 9.22
CA LYS A 126 -8.54 7.97 8.33
C LYS A 126 -7.24 8.03 7.53
N ARG A 127 -6.19 7.33 7.97
CA ARG A 127 -4.88 7.29 7.33
C ARG A 127 -4.79 6.26 6.19
N CYS A 128 -5.82 5.44 5.97
CA CYS A 128 -5.91 4.51 4.84
C CYS A 128 -6.28 5.22 3.53
N ASN A 129 -5.85 4.72 2.38
CA ASN A 129 -6.26 5.26 1.08
C ASN A 129 -7.72 4.98 0.79
N THR A 130 -8.18 3.77 1.15
CA THR A 130 -9.58 3.38 1.17
C THR A 130 -9.85 2.64 2.48
N LEU A 131 -10.98 2.92 3.13
CA LEU A 131 -11.39 2.29 4.38
C LEU A 131 -12.76 1.67 4.19
N LEU A 132 -12.92 0.41 4.57
CA LEU A 132 -14.19 -0.30 4.56
C LEU A 132 -14.41 -0.97 5.92
N PHE A 133 -15.58 -0.76 6.53
CA PHE A 133 -16.02 -1.54 7.68
C PHE A 133 -16.94 -2.66 7.21
N VAL A 134 -16.54 -3.91 7.43
CA VAL A 134 -17.26 -5.08 6.94
C VAL A 134 -18.03 -5.74 8.08
N SER A 135 -19.35 -5.74 7.96
CA SER A 135 -20.27 -6.34 8.92
C SER A 135 -21.27 -7.26 8.22
N GLY A 136 -21.78 -8.28 8.92
CA GLY A 136 -22.99 -8.99 8.52
C GLY A 136 -24.26 -8.23 8.91
N ASN A 137 -25.41 -8.90 8.74
CA ASN A 137 -26.72 -8.35 9.10
C ASN A 137 -26.82 -8.13 10.62
N GLY A 138 -27.44 -7.03 11.02
CA GLY A 138 -27.73 -6.70 12.42
C GLY A 138 -28.86 -5.69 12.55
N THR A 139 -29.39 -5.54 13.77
CA THR A 139 -30.46 -4.59 14.10
C THR A 139 -29.94 -3.24 14.58
N GLU A 140 -28.63 -3.14 14.81
CA GLU A 140 -27.97 -1.95 15.33
C GLU A 140 -27.93 -0.86 14.25
N GLU A 141 -28.26 0.37 14.63
CA GLU A 141 -28.18 1.52 13.75
C GLU A 141 -26.71 1.82 13.41
N VAL A 142 -26.44 2.05 12.13
CA VAL A 142 -25.12 2.44 11.65
C VAL A 142 -24.88 3.92 12.01
N PRO A 143 -23.83 4.26 12.78
CA PRO A 143 -23.48 5.66 13.03
C PRO A 143 -23.24 6.42 11.72
N SER A 144 -23.82 7.61 11.60
CA SER A 144 -23.76 8.43 10.39
C SER A 144 -22.32 8.70 9.90
N GLU A 145 -21.38 8.91 10.83
CA GLU A 145 -19.96 9.14 10.55
C GLU A 145 -19.28 7.98 9.82
N ILE A 146 -19.72 6.73 10.06
CA ILE A 146 -19.12 5.55 9.42
C ILE A 146 -19.99 5.00 8.27
N ALA A 147 -21.21 5.51 8.08
CA ALA A 147 -22.19 4.97 7.14
C ALA A 147 -21.66 4.88 5.70
N THR A 148 -20.88 5.86 5.25
CA THR A 148 -20.27 5.87 3.91
C THR A 148 -19.13 4.86 3.73
N TYR A 149 -18.56 4.38 4.83
CA TYR A 149 -17.49 3.37 4.85
C TYR A 149 -18.03 1.95 5.06
N MET A 150 -19.33 1.79 5.28
CA MET A 150 -19.92 0.50 5.62
C MET A 150 -20.10 -0.41 4.39
N LEU A 151 -19.64 -1.64 4.53
CA LEU A 151 -19.98 -2.77 3.69
C LEU A 151 -20.76 -3.80 4.51
N THR A 152 -22.09 -3.70 4.45
CA THR A 152 -22.99 -4.69 5.06
C THR A 152 -23.19 -5.86 4.10
N LEU A 153 -22.78 -7.05 4.53
CA LEU A 153 -22.93 -8.28 3.77
C LEU A 153 -24.21 -8.99 4.20
N ASP A 154 -25.01 -9.40 3.22
CA ASP A 154 -26.19 -10.23 3.48
C ASP A 154 -25.79 -11.63 3.95
N MET A 155 -25.61 -11.74 5.25
CA MET A 155 -25.25 -12.96 5.96
C MET A 155 -25.47 -12.82 7.45
N LYS A 156 -25.63 -13.96 8.13
CA LYS A 156 -25.71 -14.01 9.58
C LYS A 156 -24.35 -13.70 10.21
N GLU A 157 -24.37 -12.89 11.24
CA GLU A 157 -23.21 -12.49 12.02
C GLU A 157 -22.94 -13.49 13.15
N GLU A 158 -22.00 -14.42 12.94
CA GLU A 158 -21.54 -15.36 13.96
C GLU A 158 -20.07 -15.74 13.77
N ARG A 159 -19.40 -16.14 14.86
CA ARG A 159 -17.99 -16.55 14.84
C ARG A 159 -17.70 -17.68 13.84
N LYS A 160 -18.60 -18.66 13.71
CA LYS A 160 -18.44 -19.77 12.75
C LYS A 160 -18.51 -19.33 11.28
N TYR A 161 -19.07 -18.15 11.00
CA TYR A 161 -19.18 -17.60 9.65
C TYR A 161 -18.12 -16.54 9.31
N LEU A 162 -17.12 -16.30 10.18
CA LEU A 162 -16.06 -15.32 9.93
C LEU A 162 -15.27 -15.59 8.65
N TRP A 163 -15.05 -16.87 8.32
CA TRP A 163 -14.42 -17.23 7.04
C TRP A 163 -15.29 -16.83 5.83
N VAL A 164 -16.60 -17.03 5.93
CA VAL A 164 -17.54 -16.64 4.87
C VAL A 164 -17.57 -15.13 4.70
N LYS A 165 -17.54 -14.38 5.81
CA LYS A 165 -17.41 -12.91 5.81
C LYS A 165 -16.16 -12.48 5.07
N THR A 166 -15.01 -13.07 5.42
CA THR A 166 -13.71 -12.78 4.80
C THR A 166 -13.74 -13.02 3.29
N ARG A 167 -14.24 -14.18 2.85
CA ARG A 167 -14.35 -14.50 1.42
C ARG A 167 -15.27 -13.54 0.67
N ARG A 168 -16.40 -13.14 1.27
CA ARG A 168 -17.35 -12.19 0.67
C ARG A 168 -16.76 -10.77 0.60
N ALA A 169 -16.04 -10.34 1.64
CA ALA A 169 -15.32 -9.07 1.67
C ALA A 169 -14.31 -9.00 0.53
N PHE A 170 -13.41 -9.99 0.42
CA PHE A 170 -12.43 -10.03 -0.66
C PHE A 170 -13.07 -10.07 -2.05
N ARG A 171 -14.18 -10.79 -2.23
CA ARG A 171 -14.92 -10.80 -3.50
C ARG A 171 -15.46 -9.41 -3.86
N HIS A 172 -15.97 -8.66 -2.88
CA HIS A 172 -16.43 -7.29 -3.11
C HIS A 172 -15.25 -6.37 -3.42
N ILE A 173 -14.19 -6.42 -2.62
CA ILE A 173 -12.96 -5.63 -2.81
C ILE A 173 -12.37 -5.87 -4.20
N TYR A 174 -12.24 -7.13 -4.63
CA TYR A 174 -11.74 -7.47 -5.96
C TYR A 174 -12.59 -6.89 -7.09
N LYS A 175 -13.91 -6.85 -6.94
CA LYS A 175 -14.80 -6.36 -8.00
C LYS A 175 -14.83 -4.84 -8.11
N HIS A 176 -14.68 -4.13 -6.99
CA HIS A 176 -14.94 -2.69 -6.93
C HIS A 176 -13.69 -1.85 -6.69
N TYR A 177 -12.67 -2.41 -6.05
CA TYR A 177 -11.52 -1.66 -5.53
C TYR A 177 -10.15 -2.18 -6.02
N LEU A 178 -10.12 -3.16 -6.92
CA LEU A 178 -8.88 -3.80 -7.37
C LEU A 178 -7.85 -2.80 -7.91
N HIS A 179 -8.30 -1.73 -8.57
CA HIS A 179 -7.43 -0.71 -9.17
C HIS A 179 -7.17 0.50 -8.25
N GLU A 180 -7.86 0.57 -7.10
CA GLU A 180 -7.76 1.70 -6.18
C GLU A 180 -6.61 1.57 -5.17
N ALA A 181 -6.10 0.36 -4.97
CA ALA A 181 -5.03 0.08 -4.01
C ALA A 181 -4.02 -0.92 -4.57
N ASP A 182 -2.79 -0.82 -4.08
CA ASP A 182 -1.70 -1.76 -4.36
C ASP A 182 -1.65 -2.84 -3.27
N TRP A 183 -2.09 -2.48 -2.05
CA TRP A 183 -2.09 -3.36 -0.88
C TRP A 183 -3.47 -3.45 -0.25
N PHE A 184 -3.86 -4.66 0.16
CA PHE A 184 -5.14 -4.94 0.78
C PHE A 184 -4.90 -5.50 2.19
N MET A 185 -5.24 -4.72 3.22
CA MET A 185 -5.03 -5.09 4.61
C MET A 185 -6.37 -5.46 5.27
N LYS A 186 -6.45 -6.68 5.81
CA LYS A 186 -7.49 -7.07 6.77
C LYS A 186 -7.08 -6.61 8.17
N ALA A 187 -7.99 -6.00 8.90
CA ALA A 187 -7.87 -5.76 10.33
C ALA A 187 -9.18 -6.13 11.06
N ASP A 188 -9.13 -6.24 12.39
CA ASP A 188 -10.33 -6.36 13.22
C ASP A 188 -10.60 -5.01 13.93
N ASP A 189 -11.80 -4.84 14.49
CA ASP A 189 -12.25 -3.56 15.10
C ASP A 189 -11.55 -3.20 16.42
N ASP A 190 -10.70 -4.07 16.95
CA ASP A 190 -9.82 -3.89 18.10
C ASP A 190 -8.34 -3.83 17.73
N THR A 191 -8.02 -3.68 16.44
CA THR A 191 -6.65 -3.50 15.94
C THR A 191 -6.27 -2.01 15.89
N PHE A 192 -5.01 -1.70 16.20
CA PHE A 192 -4.40 -0.38 15.93
C PHE A 192 -3.22 -0.53 14.96
N VAL A 193 -3.16 0.32 13.93
CA VAL A 193 -2.11 0.26 12.90
C VAL A 193 -1.48 1.63 12.72
N VAL A 194 -0.15 1.69 12.76
CA VAL A 194 0.62 2.89 12.35
C VAL A 194 0.86 2.79 10.84
N LEU A 195 0.02 3.47 10.06
CA LEU A 195 -0.01 3.36 8.60
C LEU A 195 1.28 3.87 7.94
N GLU A 196 1.95 4.84 8.55
CA GLU A 196 3.25 5.37 8.13
C GLU A 196 4.33 4.27 8.16
N ASN A 197 4.42 3.54 9.28
CA ASN A 197 5.35 2.41 9.42
C ASN A 197 5.00 1.27 8.46
N LEU A 198 3.71 1.00 8.25
CA LEU A 198 3.28 0.00 7.29
C LEU A 198 3.70 0.39 5.86
N ARG A 199 3.51 1.66 5.45
CA ARG A 199 3.95 2.13 4.13
C ARG A 199 5.45 2.03 3.97
N TYR A 200 6.21 2.37 5.00
CA TYR A 200 7.66 2.20 5.00
C TYR A 200 8.08 0.75 4.74
N LEU A 201 7.44 -0.22 5.42
CA LEU A 201 7.69 -1.65 5.20
C LEU A 201 7.41 -2.10 3.76
N LEU A 202 6.34 -1.58 3.16
CA LEU A 202 5.82 -1.99 1.85
C LEU A 202 6.42 -1.21 0.67
N PHE A 203 7.12 -0.11 0.95
CA PHE A 203 7.57 0.86 -0.05
C PHE A 203 8.39 0.21 -1.19
N ASN A 204 9.40 -0.59 -0.85
CA ASN A 204 10.30 -1.21 -1.83
C ASN A 204 9.62 -2.28 -2.70
N GLN A 205 8.47 -2.80 -2.26
CA GLN A 205 7.73 -3.85 -2.95
C GLN A 205 6.61 -3.29 -3.83
N THR A 206 6.26 -2.00 -3.64
CA THR A 206 5.16 -1.36 -4.34
C THR A 206 5.51 -1.16 -5.82
N GLY A 207 4.64 -1.68 -6.70
CA GLY A 207 4.86 -1.69 -8.16
C GLY A 207 5.54 -2.95 -8.68
N SER A 208 5.82 -3.94 -7.82
CA SER A 208 6.20 -5.28 -8.27
C SER A 208 4.97 -6.07 -8.72
N ASP A 209 5.08 -6.81 -9.82
CA ASP A 209 4.05 -7.78 -10.26
C ASP A 209 4.07 -9.08 -9.44
N THR A 210 4.99 -9.19 -8.47
CA THR A 210 5.10 -10.39 -7.62
C THR A 210 3.99 -10.38 -6.57
N PRO A 211 3.17 -11.44 -6.46
CA PRO A 211 2.17 -11.55 -5.42
C PRO A 211 2.86 -11.73 -4.05
N LEU A 212 2.55 -10.84 -3.10
CA LEU A 212 3.13 -10.85 -1.75
C LEU A 212 2.03 -10.91 -0.69
N TYR A 213 2.35 -11.60 0.42
CA TYR A 213 1.50 -11.68 1.60
C TYR A 213 2.34 -11.54 2.86
N HIS A 214 2.05 -10.49 3.64
CA HIS A 214 2.69 -10.21 4.93
C HIS A 214 1.72 -10.49 6.07
N GLY A 215 2.24 -11.01 7.18
CA GLY A 215 1.46 -11.27 8.38
C GLY A 215 2.20 -12.18 9.35
N CYS A 216 1.60 -12.41 10.52
CA CYS A 216 2.12 -13.39 11.46
C CYS A 216 1.78 -14.81 10.96
N ARG A 217 2.80 -15.65 10.76
CA ARG A 217 2.60 -17.08 10.45
C ARG A 217 2.50 -17.85 11.76
N PHE A 218 1.28 -18.23 12.13
CA PHE A 218 1.07 -19.14 13.26
C PHE A 218 1.55 -20.53 12.90
N LYS A 219 2.22 -21.21 13.84
CA LYS A 219 2.57 -22.62 13.69
C LYS A 219 1.27 -23.45 13.75
N PRO A 220 1.09 -24.45 12.87
CA PRO A 220 0.03 -25.44 13.04
C PRO A 220 0.20 -26.11 14.41
N PHE A 221 -0.89 -26.25 15.15
CA PHE A 221 -0.97 -26.95 16.42
C PHE A 221 -0.92 -28.47 16.23
#